data_AF-A0A4P7D8K7-F1
#
_entry.id   AF-A0A4P7D8K7-F1
#
_cell.length_a   1.000
_cell.length_b   1.000
_cell.length_c   1.000
_cell.angle_alpha   90.00
_cell.angle_beta   90.00
_cell.angle_gamma   90.00
#
_symmetry.space_group_name_H-M   'P 1'
#
loop_
_entity.id
_entity.type
_entity.pdbx_description
1 polymer ?
#
loop_
_entity_poly.entity_id
_entity_poly.type
_entity_poly.pdbx_seq_one_letter_code
_entity_poly.pdbx_strand_id
1 'polypeptide(L)'
;MHSKARDPQVEAIANVLTGAMAIIRDDKPFNPDDSVFGQKIRTEKYPGYPGGVYLFTNKSLPQSRIIFSTAADPSDLSEDRMKVPVVPVAFEILFTGPLVEVNRYLLEERLDLANYWVDREGQKQQGNDMGPGFPPQERIHRYRYRANDHIGTRASVNVDLDYVDTDSDNPAEPPKLLHVIIERAYPLVTPEDRKRLHEEKEQRIRELYGKPEATK
;
A
#
# COMPACT_ATOMS: atom_id res chain seq x y z
N MET A 1 -15.84 -36.05 3.08
CA MET A 1 -15.06 -34.86 2.66
C MET A 1 -14.73 -34.08 3.92
N HIS A 2 -13.47 -34.13 4.39
CA HIS A 2 -13.03 -33.31 5.52
C HIS A 2 -12.58 -31.96 4.96
N SER A 3 -13.23 -30.85 5.33
CA SER A 3 -12.68 -29.53 5.04
C SER A 3 -11.39 -29.40 5.84
N LYS A 4 -10.25 -29.33 5.16
CA LYS A 4 -8.97 -29.01 5.80
C LYS A 4 -9.15 -27.63 6.45
N ALA A 5 -9.08 -27.55 7.77
CA ALA A 5 -9.09 -26.26 8.46
C ALA A 5 -7.98 -25.40 7.84
N ARG A 6 -8.31 -24.16 7.43
CA ARG A 6 -7.30 -23.24 6.91
C ARG A 6 -6.31 -22.95 8.04
N ASP A 7 -5.03 -22.89 7.70
CA ASP A 7 -3.99 -22.51 8.65
C ASP A 7 -4.37 -21.14 9.27
N PRO A 8 -4.44 -21.03 10.62
CA PRO A 8 -4.74 -19.77 11.31
C PRO A 8 -3.86 -18.60 10.89
N GLN A 9 -2.61 -18.85 10.47
CA GLN A 9 -1.70 -17.82 9.97
C GLN A 9 -2.15 -17.29 8.60
N VAL A 10 -2.56 -18.18 7.69
CA VAL A 10 -3.06 -17.81 6.37
C VAL A 10 -4.32 -16.96 6.49
N GLU A 11 -5.22 -17.33 7.40
CA GLU A 11 -6.43 -16.52 7.68
C GLU A 11 -6.07 -15.17 8.31
N ALA A 12 -5.14 -15.14 9.27
CA ALA A 12 -4.71 -13.89 9.90
C ALA A 12 -4.10 -12.91 8.88
N ILE A 13 -3.31 -13.40 7.92
CA ILE A 13 -2.73 -12.57 6.85
C ILE A 13 -3.84 -12.06 5.94
N ALA A 14 -4.74 -12.94 5.50
CA ALA A 14 -5.87 -12.53 4.67
C ALA A 14 -6.67 -11.42 5.35
N ASN A 15 -6.91 -11.52 6.66
CA ASN A 15 -7.65 -10.50 7.43
C ASN A 15 -6.88 -9.18 7.54
N VAL A 16 -5.58 -9.23 7.86
CA VAL A 16 -4.70 -8.06 7.93
C VAL A 16 -4.65 -7.34 6.57
N LEU A 17 -4.43 -8.06 5.48
CA LEU A 17 -4.33 -7.48 4.13
C LEU A 17 -5.69 -6.95 3.64
N THR A 18 -6.80 -7.64 3.95
CA THR A 18 -8.15 -7.13 3.65
C THR A 18 -8.42 -5.82 4.41
N GLY A 19 -8.02 -5.75 5.69
CA GLY A 19 -8.13 -4.54 6.49
C GLY A 19 -7.29 -3.39 5.94
N ALA A 20 -6.06 -3.68 5.49
CA ALA A 20 -5.19 -2.71 4.83
C ALA A 20 -5.82 -2.18 3.54
N MET A 21 -6.32 -3.05 2.65
CA MET A 21 -7.00 -2.63 1.41
C MET A 21 -8.23 -1.76 1.69
N ALA A 22 -9.04 -2.11 2.69
CA ALA A 22 -10.20 -1.31 3.06
C ALA A 22 -9.83 0.13 3.43
N ILE A 23 -8.67 0.35 4.05
CA ILE A 23 -8.19 1.68 4.43
C ILE A 23 -7.45 2.36 3.27
N ILE A 24 -6.54 1.64 2.62
CA ILE A 24 -5.64 2.21 1.61
C ILE A 24 -6.37 2.42 0.28
N ARG A 25 -7.11 1.43 -0.22
CA ARG A 25 -7.87 1.50 -1.48
C ARG A 25 -9.26 2.09 -1.28
N ASP A 26 -9.99 1.62 -0.27
CA ASP A 26 -11.43 1.90 -0.11
C ASP A 26 -11.72 3.06 0.85
N ASP A 27 -10.66 3.74 1.31
CA ASP A 27 -10.70 4.95 2.14
C ASP A 27 -11.50 4.81 3.44
N LYS A 28 -11.60 3.59 3.99
CA LYS A 28 -12.07 3.37 5.36
C LYS A 28 -11.20 4.20 6.32
N PRO A 29 -11.79 4.91 7.31
CA PRO A 29 -11.02 5.63 8.30
C PRO A 29 -9.99 4.74 9.01
N PHE A 30 -8.75 5.22 9.07
CA PHE A 30 -7.69 4.55 9.83
C PHE A 30 -7.85 4.84 11.32
N ASN A 31 -8.04 3.80 12.12
CA ASN A 31 -7.95 3.86 13.57
C ASN A 31 -6.76 3.00 14.03
N PRO A 32 -5.68 3.59 14.56
CA PRO A 32 -4.50 2.85 15.00
C PRO A 32 -4.73 2.02 16.26
N ASP A 33 -5.91 2.13 16.89
CA ASP A 33 -6.33 1.29 18.02
C ASP A 33 -7.30 0.17 17.58
N ASP A 34 -7.57 0.03 16.27
CA ASP A 34 -8.32 -1.10 15.72
C ASP A 34 -7.50 -2.40 15.82
N SER A 35 -8.16 -3.47 16.26
CA SER A 35 -7.59 -4.80 16.47
C SER A 35 -7.17 -5.52 15.19
N VAL A 36 -7.60 -5.07 14.00
CA VAL A 36 -7.35 -5.79 12.73
C VAL A 36 -5.86 -6.01 12.43
N PHE A 37 -5.00 -5.08 12.83
CA PHE A 37 -3.54 -5.18 12.67
C PHE A 37 -2.83 -5.82 13.87
N GLY A 38 -3.58 -6.13 14.93
CA GLY A 38 -3.05 -6.56 16.22
C GLY A 38 -2.90 -5.38 17.20
N GLN A 39 -1.93 -5.50 18.10
CA GLN A 39 -1.66 -4.49 19.12
C GLN A 39 -0.62 -3.49 18.60
N LYS A 40 -0.97 -2.20 18.60
CA LYS A 40 -0.01 -1.11 18.35
C LYS A 40 1.06 -1.10 19.44
N ILE A 41 2.33 -1.19 19.03
CA ILE A 41 3.48 -1.17 19.93
C ILE A 41 4.18 0.20 19.94
N ARG A 42 4.11 0.94 18.83
CA ARG A 42 4.81 2.21 18.68
C ARG A 42 4.15 3.10 17.65
N THR A 43 4.25 4.41 17.88
CA THR A 43 3.99 5.44 16.88
C THR A 43 5.21 6.35 16.77
N GLU A 44 5.64 6.62 15.55
CA GLU A 44 6.76 7.50 15.22
C GLU A 44 6.24 8.64 14.34
N LYS A 45 6.22 9.86 14.85
CA LYS A 45 5.83 11.04 14.07
C LYS A 45 7.02 11.51 13.21
N TYR A 46 6.73 12.01 12.01
CA TYR A 46 7.78 12.60 11.19
C TYR A 46 8.26 13.94 11.79
N PRO A 47 9.57 14.17 11.95
CA PRO A 47 10.09 15.44 12.43
C PRO A 47 9.71 16.59 11.47
N GLY A 48 8.97 17.58 11.96
CA GLY A 48 8.61 18.76 11.18
C GLY A 48 7.65 18.52 10.00
N TYR A 49 6.99 17.36 9.93
CA TYR A 49 6.05 17.04 8.86
C TYR A 49 4.81 16.29 9.40
N PRO A 50 3.58 16.56 8.93
CA PRO A 50 2.40 15.87 9.42
C PRO A 50 2.34 14.39 9.00
N GLY A 51 1.84 13.56 9.91
CA GLY A 51 1.75 12.11 9.74
C GLY A 51 2.79 11.36 10.56
N GLY A 52 3.02 10.12 10.18
CA GLY A 52 3.92 9.22 10.89
C GLY A 52 3.65 7.76 10.59
N VAL A 53 4.38 6.92 11.31
CA VAL A 53 4.43 5.47 11.16
C VAL A 53 3.89 4.81 12.42
N TYR A 54 3.09 3.77 12.24
CA TYR A 54 2.49 2.96 13.30
C TYR A 54 2.99 1.54 13.17
N LEU A 55 3.54 1.00 14.25
CA LEU A 55 4.07 -0.36 14.30
C LEU A 55 3.15 -1.22 15.14
N PHE A 56 2.87 -2.43 14.66
CA PHE A 56 1.97 -3.38 15.31
C PHE A 56 2.66 -4.72 15.52
N THR A 57 2.22 -5.42 16.57
CA THR A 57 2.47 -6.85 16.77
C THR A 57 1.15 -7.61 16.67
N ASN A 58 1.18 -8.78 16.02
CA ASN A 58 0.00 -9.62 15.86
C ASN A 58 0.30 -11.02 16.39
N LYS A 59 -0.50 -11.48 17.37
CA LYS A 59 -0.28 -12.78 18.03
C LYS A 59 -0.38 -13.96 17.08
N SER A 60 -1.19 -13.86 16.03
CA SER A 60 -1.31 -14.90 15.00
C SER A 60 -0.17 -14.84 13.98
N LEU A 61 0.57 -13.72 13.93
CA LEU A 61 1.71 -13.50 13.05
C LEU A 61 2.94 -13.08 13.87
N PRO A 62 3.44 -13.94 14.79
CA PRO A 62 4.44 -13.57 15.78
C PRO A 62 5.82 -13.24 15.17
N GLN A 63 6.11 -13.76 13.98
CA GLN A 63 7.34 -13.49 13.22
C GLN A 63 7.11 -12.47 12.10
N SER A 64 6.31 -11.44 12.38
CA SER A 64 6.04 -10.37 11.43
C SER A 64 6.27 -8.99 12.04
N ARG A 65 6.61 -8.05 11.17
CA ARG A 65 6.64 -6.62 11.46
C ARG A 65 5.59 -5.96 10.59
N ILE A 66 4.54 -5.45 11.22
CA ILE A 66 3.43 -4.77 10.55
C ILE A 66 3.59 -3.27 10.73
N ILE A 67 3.54 -2.55 9.62
CA ILE A 67 3.78 -1.11 9.55
C ILE A 67 2.63 -0.46 8.80
N PHE A 68 2.11 0.64 9.34
CA PHE A 68 1.13 1.48 8.68
C PHE A 68 1.63 2.93 8.64
N SER A 69 1.60 3.55 7.47
CA SER A 69 2.17 4.89 7.25
C SER A 69 1.09 5.89 6.86
N THR A 70 1.19 7.09 7.41
CA THR A 70 0.31 8.23 7.13
C THR A 70 1.14 9.47 6.81
N ALA A 71 0.63 10.35 5.95
CA ALA A 71 1.29 11.61 5.59
C ALA A 71 0.25 12.68 5.28
N ALA A 72 0.66 13.96 5.28
CA ALA A 72 -0.15 15.01 4.66
C ALA A 72 -0.49 14.63 3.20
N ASP A 73 -1.77 14.71 2.82
CA ASP A 73 -2.33 14.29 1.53
C ASP A 73 -1.46 14.74 0.34
N PRO A 74 -0.76 13.82 -0.34
CA PRO A 74 0.13 14.16 -1.44
C PRO A 74 -0.57 14.87 -2.62
N SER A 75 -1.89 14.67 -2.77
CA SER A 75 -2.69 15.29 -3.84
C SER A 75 -3.15 16.72 -3.52
N ASP A 76 -3.09 17.14 -2.25
CA ASP A 76 -3.41 18.50 -1.86
C ASP A 76 -2.31 19.46 -2.36
N LEU A 77 -2.73 20.53 -3.05
CA LEU A 77 -1.85 21.50 -3.68
C LEU A 77 -1.41 22.64 -2.75
N SER A 78 -1.89 22.66 -1.51
CA SER A 78 -1.55 23.70 -0.53
C SER A 78 -0.04 23.70 -0.22
N GLU A 79 0.54 24.89 -0.24
CA GLU A 79 1.96 25.11 0.12
C GLU A 79 2.20 24.85 1.63
N ASP A 80 1.27 25.28 2.48
CA ASP A 80 1.33 25.04 3.92
C ASP A 80 0.90 23.60 4.27
N ARG A 81 1.86 22.69 4.17
CA ARG A 81 1.65 21.25 4.45
C ARG A 81 1.19 20.98 5.87
N MET A 82 1.43 21.87 6.83
CA MET A 82 1.00 21.68 8.23
C MET A 82 -0.52 21.75 8.41
N LYS A 83 -1.24 22.33 7.44
CA LYS A 83 -2.70 22.41 7.43
C LYS A 83 -3.36 21.36 6.54
N VAL A 84 -2.57 20.62 5.76
CA VAL A 84 -3.07 19.59 4.85
C VAL A 84 -3.56 18.39 5.67
N PRO A 85 -4.73 17.81 5.35
CA PRO A 85 -5.22 16.60 6.01
C PRO A 85 -4.20 15.46 5.97
N VAL A 86 -4.07 14.74 7.09
CA VAL A 86 -3.24 13.53 7.15
C VAL A 86 -4.06 12.34 6.67
N VAL A 87 -3.53 11.60 5.71
CA VAL A 87 -4.18 10.44 5.09
C VAL A 87 -3.29 9.19 5.17
N PRO A 88 -3.89 7.98 5.13
CA PRO A 88 -3.17 6.74 4.86
C PRO A 88 -2.40 6.81 3.54
N VAL A 89 -1.16 6.30 3.52
CA VAL A 89 -0.34 6.27 2.30
C VAL A 89 0.23 4.89 1.98
N ALA A 90 0.59 4.10 3.00
CA ALA A 90 1.15 2.78 2.78
C ALA A 90 0.89 1.83 3.96
N PHE A 91 0.88 0.54 3.66
CA PHE A 91 0.89 -0.58 4.59
C PHE A 91 1.98 -1.56 4.17
N GLU A 92 2.72 -2.08 5.15
CA GLU A 92 3.77 -3.08 4.93
C GLU A 92 3.66 -4.19 5.98
N ILE A 93 3.87 -5.43 5.55
CA ILE A 93 4.09 -6.56 6.46
C ILE A 93 5.29 -7.38 5.99
N LEU A 94 6.33 -7.39 6.81
CA LEU A 94 7.56 -8.15 6.59
C LEU A 94 7.62 -9.36 7.53
N PHE A 95 7.88 -10.54 6.99
CA PHE A 95 8.04 -11.77 7.77
C PHE A 95 9.52 -12.08 8.00
N THR A 96 9.90 -12.28 9.26
CA THR A 96 11.27 -12.72 9.60
C THR A 96 11.45 -14.24 9.44
N GLY A 97 10.34 -14.99 9.47
CA GLY A 97 10.25 -16.37 9.00
C GLY A 97 9.29 -16.45 7.82
N PRO A 98 9.78 -16.60 6.57
CA PRO A 98 8.94 -16.64 5.38
C PRO A 98 7.86 -17.73 5.44
N LEU A 99 6.66 -17.45 4.94
CA LEU A 99 5.49 -18.31 5.11
C LEU A 99 5.22 -19.21 3.92
N VAL A 100 5.21 -20.53 4.16
CA VAL A 100 5.18 -21.59 3.13
C VAL A 100 3.81 -21.78 2.46
N GLU A 101 2.71 -21.39 3.12
CA GLU A 101 1.35 -21.72 2.67
C GLU A 101 0.56 -20.56 2.03
N VAL A 102 1.18 -19.39 1.84
CA VAL A 102 0.49 -18.22 1.26
C VAL A 102 0.76 -18.12 -0.24
N ASN A 103 -0.03 -18.83 -1.04
CA ASN A 103 0.09 -18.81 -2.50
C ASN A 103 -0.22 -17.41 -3.08
N ARG A 104 0.58 -16.96 -4.05
CA ARG A 104 0.39 -15.71 -4.79
C ARG A 104 -1.03 -15.56 -5.34
N TYR A 105 -1.57 -16.60 -5.99
CA TYR A 105 -2.91 -16.55 -6.60
C TYR A 105 -4.02 -16.32 -5.55
N LEU A 106 -3.84 -16.82 -4.33
CA LEU A 106 -4.78 -16.56 -3.24
C LEU A 106 -4.81 -15.07 -2.89
N LEU A 107 -3.64 -14.41 -2.88
CA LEU A 107 -3.55 -12.98 -2.61
C LEU A 107 -4.05 -12.14 -3.78
N GLU A 108 -3.76 -12.55 -5.01
CA GLU A 108 -4.29 -11.91 -6.23
C GLU A 108 -5.82 -11.85 -6.22
N GLU A 109 -6.48 -12.98 -5.97
CA GLU A 109 -7.94 -13.05 -5.89
C GLU A 109 -8.47 -12.26 -4.69
N ARG A 110 -7.85 -12.44 -3.50
CA ARG A 110 -8.34 -11.83 -2.26
C ARG A 110 -8.24 -10.32 -2.25
N LEU A 111 -7.19 -9.76 -2.86
CA LEU A 111 -6.93 -8.33 -2.89
C LEU A 111 -7.46 -7.66 -4.15
N ASP A 112 -8.08 -8.44 -5.06
CA ASP A 112 -8.60 -7.98 -6.35
C ASP A 112 -7.51 -7.27 -7.17
N LEU A 113 -6.43 -8.02 -7.44
CA LEU A 113 -5.26 -7.54 -8.16
C LEU A 113 -5.41 -7.74 -9.66
N ALA A 114 -5.01 -6.73 -10.43
CA ALA A 114 -5.00 -6.80 -11.88
C ALA A 114 -3.78 -7.57 -12.41
N ASN A 115 -3.91 -8.13 -13.62
CA ASN A 115 -2.84 -8.83 -14.33
C ASN A 115 -1.78 -7.90 -14.98
N TYR A 116 -1.62 -6.70 -14.43
CA TYR A 116 -0.70 -5.68 -14.89
C TYR A 116 -0.24 -4.81 -13.73
N TRP A 117 0.79 -4.00 -13.97
CA TRP A 117 1.17 -2.90 -13.11
C TRP A 117 1.40 -1.62 -13.90
N VAL A 118 1.58 -0.52 -13.17
CA VAL A 118 1.84 0.80 -13.76
C VAL A 118 3.19 1.28 -13.27
N ASP A 119 4.07 1.67 -14.19
CA ASP A 119 5.39 2.21 -13.84
C ASP A 119 5.33 3.68 -13.38
N ARG A 120 6.50 4.24 -13.09
CA ARG A 120 6.61 5.61 -12.56
C ARG A 120 6.21 6.65 -13.61
N GLU A 121 6.31 6.29 -14.88
CA GLU A 121 5.93 7.09 -16.04
C GLU A 121 4.43 6.95 -16.38
N GLY A 122 3.68 6.16 -15.58
CA GLY A 122 2.26 5.95 -15.78
C GLY A 122 1.93 4.94 -16.88
N GLN A 123 2.91 4.21 -17.41
CA GLN A 123 2.71 3.22 -18.47
C GLN A 123 2.29 1.88 -17.88
N LYS A 124 1.32 1.26 -18.54
CA LYS A 124 0.83 -0.08 -18.20
C LYS A 124 1.83 -1.13 -18.67
N GLN A 125 2.32 -1.92 -17.73
CA GLN A 125 3.23 -3.04 -17.96
C GLN A 125 2.46 -4.36 -17.81
N GLN A 126 2.55 -5.21 -18.84
CA GLN A 126 1.85 -6.50 -18.87
C GLN A 126 2.62 -7.57 -18.11
N GLY A 127 1.90 -8.41 -17.38
CA GLY A 127 2.50 -9.37 -16.46
C GLY A 127 2.97 -8.70 -15.17
N ASN A 128 3.02 -9.47 -14.10
CA ASN A 128 3.31 -8.96 -12.76
C ASN A 128 4.63 -9.47 -12.21
N ASP A 129 5.26 -10.41 -12.91
CA ASP A 129 6.55 -10.99 -12.55
C ASP A 129 7.69 -10.00 -12.88
N MET A 130 8.38 -9.54 -11.84
CA MET A 130 9.52 -8.62 -11.96
C MET A 130 10.86 -9.36 -11.99
N GLY A 131 10.87 -10.68 -11.88
CA GLY A 131 12.05 -11.51 -11.73
C GLY A 131 12.74 -11.35 -10.36
N PRO A 132 14.06 -11.64 -10.31
CA PRO A 132 14.85 -11.53 -9.09
C PRO A 132 14.82 -10.10 -8.52
N GLY A 133 14.59 -9.97 -7.21
CA GLY A 133 14.60 -8.68 -6.51
C GLY A 133 15.95 -7.97 -6.64
N PHE A 134 15.94 -6.63 -6.69
CA PHE A 134 17.16 -5.81 -6.76
C PHE A 134 17.50 -5.21 -5.37
N PRO A 135 18.77 -5.26 -4.88
CA PRO A 135 19.92 -5.94 -5.50
C PRO A 135 19.65 -7.45 -5.58
N PRO A 136 20.24 -8.18 -6.56
CA PRO A 136 20.01 -9.60 -6.77
C PRO A 136 20.32 -10.38 -5.49
N GLN A 137 19.29 -10.58 -4.67
CA GLN A 137 19.29 -11.58 -3.64
C GLN A 137 18.83 -12.84 -4.36
N GLU A 138 19.71 -13.83 -4.44
CA GLU A 138 19.60 -14.99 -5.34
C GLU A 138 18.34 -15.86 -5.14
N ARG A 139 17.47 -15.49 -4.18
CA ARG A 139 16.25 -16.22 -3.85
C ARG A 139 15.04 -15.33 -3.60
N ILE A 140 15.06 -14.01 -3.89
CA ILE A 140 13.85 -13.19 -3.78
C ILE A 140 13.25 -13.00 -5.16
N HIS A 141 12.00 -13.41 -5.31
CA HIS A 141 11.20 -13.19 -6.51
C HIS A 141 10.12 -12.15 -6.22
N ARG A 142 10.08 -11.07 -7.00
CA ARG A 142 9.14 -9.96 -6.79
C ARG A 142 8.01 -10.01 -7.80
N TYR A 143 6.81 -9.77 -7.30
CA TYR A 143 5.64 -9.50 -8.12
C TYR A 143 5.06 -8.12 -7.82
N ARG A 144 4.66 -7.40 -8.86
CA ARG A 144 4.07 -6.07 -8.75
C ARG A 144 2.73 -6.00 -9.44
N TYR A 145 1.75 -5.40 -8.79
CA TYR A 145 0.37 -5.32 -9.24
C TYR A 145 -0.21 -3.91 -9.12
N ARG A 146 -1.18 -3.63 -9.96
CA ARG A 146 -2.21 -2.60 -9.71
C ARG A 146 -3.42 -3.28 -9.06
N ALA A 147 -3.92 -2.77 -7.95
CA ALA A 147 -5.23 -3.20 -7.45
C ALA A 147 -6.32 -2.63 -8.35
N ASN A 148 -7.37 -3.41 -8.63
CA ASN A 148 -8.52 -2.91 -9.37
C ASN A 148 -9.23 -1.84 -8.55
N ASP A 149 -9.61 -0.74 -9.20
CA ASP A 149 -10.32 0.36 -8.55
C ASP A 149 -11.76 -0.05 -8.21
N HIS A 150 -12.24 0.34 -7.03
CA HIS A 150 -13.61 0.14 -6.59
C HIS A 150 -14.39 1.44 -6.66
N ILE A 151 -15.73 1.37 -6.61
CA ILE A 151 -16.55 2.58 -6.52
C ILE A 151 -16.18 3.32 -5.24
N GLY A 152 -15.71 4.56 -5.37
CA GLY A 152 -15.28 5.40 -4.25
C GLY A 152 -13.78 5.33 -3.92
N THR A 153 -12.98 4.54 -4.65
CA THR A 153 -11.52 4.57 -4.53
C THR A 153 -10.98 5.98 -4.80
N ARG A 154 -10.30 6.57 -3.81
CA ARG A 154 -9.77 7.95 -3.90
C ARG A 154 -8.43 8.04 -4.61
N ALA A 155 -7.62 7.00 -4.48
CA ALA A 155 -6.33 6.89 -5.12
C ALA A 155 -6.14 5.43 -5.50
N SER A 156 -5.62 5.20 -6.69
CA SER A 156 -5.26 3.85 -7.08
C SER A 156 -4.14 3.30 -6.20
N VAL A 157 -4.02 1.98 -6.15
CA VAL A 157 -3.13 1.29 -5.22
C VAL A 157 -2.21 0.33 -5.95
N ASN A 158 -0.92 0.38 -5.63
CA ASN A 158 0.05 -0.62 -6.05
C ASN A 158 0.23 -1.65 -4.93
N VAL A 159 0.46 -2.91 -5.32
CA VAL A 159 0.76 -3.99 -4.40
C VAL A 159 2.01 -4.71 -4.87
N ASP A 160 3.01 -4.80 -3.99
CA ASP A 160 4.21 -5.61 -4.23
C ASP A 160 4.17 -6.84 -3.31
N LEU A 161 4.45 -8.01 -3.88
CA LEU A 161 4.58 -9.28 -3.17
C LEU A 161 6.00 -9.82 -3.39
N ASP A 162 6.77 -9.96 -2.33
CA ASP A 162 8.08 -10.60 -2.38
C ASP A 162 7.99 -12.02 -1.81
N TYR A 163 8.47 -12.99 -2.59
CA TYR A 163 8.57 -14.39 -2.20
C TYR A 163 10.03 -14.80 -2.12
N VAL A 164 10.34 -15.69 -1.17
CA VAL A 164 11.61 -16.42 -1.16
C VAL A 164 11.42 -17.71 -1.96
N ASP A 165 12.16 -17.84 -3.05
CA ASP A 165 12.26 -19.05 -3.84
C ASP A 165 12.90 -20.17 -3.04
N THR A 166 12.49 -21.38 -3.37
CA THR A 166 13.02 -22.59 -2.74
C THR A 166 14.37 -22.94 -3.32
N ASP A 167 15.13 -23.73 -2.57
CA ASP A 167 16.46 -24.13 -3.01
C ASP A 167 16.39 -24.81 -4.39
N SER A 168 17.32 -24.49 -5.28
CA SER A 168 17.38 -25.09 -6.63
C SER A 168 17.53 -26.61 -6.58
N ASP A 169 18.07 -27.13 -5.47
CA ASP A 169 18.23 -28.56 -5.21
C ASP A 169 16.92 -29.25 -4.78
N ASN A 170 15.88 -28.49 -4.42
CA ASN A 170 14.56 -29.00 -4.07
C ASN A 170 13.43 -28.14 -4.68
N PRO A 171 13.19 -28.25 -6.01
CA PRO A 171 12.18 -27.44 -6.71
C PRO A 171 10.73 -27.79 -6.36
N ALA A 172 10.51 -28.77 -5.49
CA ALA A 172 9.18 -29.21 -5.07
C ALA A 172 8.64 -28.42 -3.87
N GLU A 173 9.48 -27.68 -3.13
CA GLU A 173 8.99 -26.80 -2.08
C GLU A 173 8.26 -25.58 -2.71
N PRO A 174 7.17 -25.09 -2.11
CA PRO A 174 6.52 -23.86 -2.57
C PRO A 174 7.30 -22.61 -2.12
N PRO A 175 7.26 -21.51 -2.90
CA PRO A 175 7.82 -20.23 -2.52
C PRO A 175 7.20 -19.72 -1.21
N LYS A 176 7.99 -19.01 -0.42
CA LYS A 176 7.60 -18.57 0.92
C LYS A 176 7.39 -17.06 0.95
N LEU A 177 6.22 -16.59 1.37
CA LEU A 177 5.92 -15.16 1.41
C LEU A 177 6.84 -14.44 2.41
N LEU A 178 7.54 -13.40 1.93
CA LEU A 178 8.49 -12.62 2.72
C LEU A 178 7.95 -11.23 3.06
N HIS A 179 7.36 -10.54 2.08
CA HIS A 179 7.00 -9.13 2.24
C HIS A 179 5.78 -8.79 1.39
N VAL A 180 4.88 -8.00 1.94
CA VAL A 180 3.78 -7.39 1.19
C VAL A 180 3.80 -5.89 1.44
N ILE A 181 3.79 -5.12 0.36
CA ILE A 181 3.66 -3.66 0.37
C ILE A 181 2.37 -3.29 -0.34
N ILE A 182 1.55 -2.44 0.27
CA ILE A 182 0.34 -1.87 -0.32
C ILE A 182 0.47 -0.36 -0.21
N GLU A 183 0.55 0.34 -1.33
CA GLU A 183 0.79 1.78 -1.35
C GLU A 183 -0.19 2.52 -2.26
N ARG A 184 -0.63 3.70 -1.83
CA ARG A 184 -1.37 4.61 -2.72
C ARG A 184 -0.41 5.12 -3.79
N ALA A 185 -0.80 4.96 -5.05
CA ALA A 185 -0.05 5.41 -6.21
C ALA A 185 -0.28 6.91 -6.46
N TYR A 186 0.21 7.75 -5.54
CA TYR A 186 0.19 9.20 -5.74
C TYR A 186 1.21 9.63 -6.79
N PRO A 187 0.89 10.64 -7.61
CA PRO A 187 1.90 11.25 -8.48
C PRO A 187 3.00 11.89 -7.62
N LEU A 188 4.23 11.85 -8.11
CA LEU A 188 5.31 12.65 -7.54
C LEU A 188 5.04 14.12 -7.87
N VAL A 189 4.70 14.91 -6.85
CA VAL A 189 4.45 16.35 -7.01
C VAL A 189 5.47 17.13 -6.18
N THR A 190 6.36 17.83 -6.88
CA THR A 190 7.35 18.73 -6.25
C THR A 190 6.68 19.99 -5.69
N PRO A 191 7.32 20.73 -4.76
CA PRO A 191 6.80 22.04 -4.33
C PRO A 191 6.52 22.99 -5.50
N GLU A 192 7.39 23.01 -6.51
CA GLU A 192 7.23 23.81 -7.73
C GLU A 192 6.02 23.35 -8.54
N ASP A 193 5.82 22.03 -8.69
CA ASP A 193 4.62 21.48 -9.34
C ASP A 193 3.34 21.86 -8.59
N ARG A 194 3.34 21.81 -7.25
CA ARG A 194 2.15 22.18 -6.45
C ARG A 194 1.76 23.63 -6.70
N LYS A 195 2.73 24.55 -6.66
CA LYS A 195 2.48 25.97 -6.91
C LYS A 195 1.92 26.20 -8.31
N ARG A 196 2.56 25.61 -9.34
CA ARG A 196 2.10 25.70 -10.72
C ARG A 196 0.68 25.15 -10.88
N LEU A 197 0.41 23.94 -10.37
CA LEU A 197 -0.91 23.30 -10.45
C LEU A 197 -1.98 24.08 -9.67
N HIS A 198 -1.61 24.69 -8.54
CA HIS A 198 -2.51 25.54 -7.77
C HIS A 198 -2.90 26.79 -8.56
N GLU A 199 -1.93 27.47 -9.17
CA GLU A 199 -2.16 28.64 -10.03
C GLU A 199 -3.00 28.29 -11.27
N GLU A 200 -2.72 27.16 -11.93
CA GLU A 200 -3.52 26.65 -13.06
C GLU A 200 -4.96 26.36 -12.64
N LYS A 201 -5.17 25.74 -11.46
CA LYS A 201 -6.51 25.47 -10.92
C LYS A 201 -7.26 26.77 -10.62
N GLU A 202 -6.61 27.74 -9.99
CA GLU A 202 -7.16 29.07 -9.70
C GLU A 202 -7.55 29.83 -10.98
N GLN A 203 -6.68 29.81 -12.01
CA GLN A 203 -6.97 30.40 -13.31
C GLN A 203 -8.18 29.73 -13.96
N ARG A 204 -8.24 28.40 -13.97
CA ARG A 204 -9.36 27.65 -14.53
C ARG A 204 -10.68 27.92 -13.81
N ILE A 205 -10.66 28.08 -12.49
CA ILE A 205 -11.84 28.50 -11.71
C ILE A 205 -12.30 29.90 -12.13
N ARG A 206 -11.38 30.85 -12.29
CA ARG A 206 -11.70 32.22 -12.74
C ARG A 206 -12.26 32.26 -14.16
N GLU A 207 -11.78 31.38 -15.05
CA GLU A 207 -12.31 31.25 -16.41
C GLU A 207 -13.72 30.66 -16.42
N LEU A 208 -13.98 29.65 -15.59
CA LEU A 208 -15.28 28.96 -15.53
C LEU A 208 -16.37 29.76 -14.83
N TYR A 209 -16.03 30.51 -13.79
CA TYR A 209 -17.00 31.16 -12.90
C TYR A 209 -16.87 32.69 -12.83
N GLY A 210 -15.93 33.28 -13.59
CA GLY A 210 -15.58 34.69 -13.43
C GLY A 210 -14.80 34.95 -12.13
N LYS A 211 -14.30 36.17 -11.95
CA LYS A 211 -13.72 36.56 -10.65
C LYS A 211 -14.84 36.52 -9.60
N PRO A 212 -14.67 35.85 -8.43
CA PRO A 212 -15.55 36.10 -7.31
C PRO A 212 -15.44 37.59 -6.99
N GLU A 213 -16.55 38.31 -7.10
CA GLU A 213 -16.63 39.71 -6.67
C GLU A 213 -16.20 39.75 -5.21
N ALA A 214 -15.13 40.51 -4.92
CA ALA A 214 -14.69 40.71 -3.56
C ALA A 214 -15.79 41.49 -2.84
N THR A 215 -16.58 40.80 -2.01
CA THR A 215 -17.48 41.45 -1.04
C THR A 215 -16.61 42.32 -0.13
N LYS A 216 -16.77 43.63 -0.30
CA LYS A 216 -16.18 44.69 0.52
C LYS A 216 -16.74 44.69 1.94
#